data_AF-K5V460-F1
#
_entry.id   AF-K5V460-F1
#
_cell.length_a   1.000
_cell.length_b   1.000
_cell.length_c   1.000
_cell.angle_alpha   90.00
_cell.angle_beta   90.00
_cell.angle_gamma   90.00
#
_symmetry.space_group_name_H-M   'P 1'
#
loop_
_entity.id
_entity.type
_entity.pdbx_description
1 polymer ?
#
loop_
_entity_poly.entity_id
_entity_poly.type
_entity_poly.pdbx_seq_one_letter_code
_entity_poly.pdbx_strand_id
1 'polypeptide(L)'
;MSLVNKLRRPSPHKAHSANEAHTKESLTIVSHESRTMALARAAAVMTAPSKPLSPVVAVPIPKIVKPVTPAEQYWAARALTAEAILSVKTQHHEEIKMLAVVEETKRTQEVAQVNQMHESRQRRLEAIAIALLTALVGLVAFLLYTPQANRSPARQSRSVHFTIPILSPFASVVEHESSVIGTKILTVIILASAVLAYGCFRFWMAHRLGR
;
A
#
# COMPACT_ATOMS: atom_id res chain seq x y z
N MET A 1 -0.34 -49.10 -2.57
CA MET A 1 -1.20 -48.41 -1.59
C MET A 1 -0.56 -47.07 -1.25
N SER A 2 -1.12 -45.97 -1.75
CA SER A 2 -0.54 -44.61 -1.64
C SER A 2 -1.32 -43.81 -0.59
N LEU A 3 -0.65 -43.45 0.51
CA LEU A 3 -1.19 -42.59 1.57
C LEU A 3 -0.99 -41.12 1.17
N VAL A 4 -2.03 -40.53 0.57
CA VAL A 4 -2.04 -39.11 0.22
C VAL A 4 -2.35 -38.30 1.48
N ASN A 5 -1.29 -37.79 2.10
CA ASN A 5 -1.36 -36.94 3.28
C ASN A 5 -1.95 -35.58 2.89
N LYS A 6 -3.25 -35.37 3.14
CA LYS A 6 -3.96 -34.11 2.90
C LYS A 6 -3.49 -33.07 3.92
N LEU A 7 -2.49 -32.28 3.54
CA LEU A 7 -2.11 -31.05 4.25
C LEU A 7 -3.29 -30.07 4.23
N ARG A 8 -3.94 -29.96 5.39
CA ARG A 8 -5.03 -29.03 5.70
C ARG A 8 -4.48 -27.60 5.62
N ARG A 9 -4.82 -26.87 4.56
CA ARG A 9 -4.44 -25.46 4.40
C ARG A 9 -5.16 -24.61 5.46
N PRO A 10 -4.48 -23.69 6.16
CA PRO A 10 -5.13 -22.75 7.05
C PRO A 10 -6.01 -21.80 6.25
N SER A 11 -7.25 -21.65 6.71
CA SER A 11 -8.24 -20.73 6.16
C SER A 11 -7.78 -19.28 6.36
N PRO A 12 -7.86 -18.40 5.34
CA PRO A 12 -7.59 -16.99 5.54
C PRO A 12 -8.69 -16.40 6.42
N HIS A 13 -8.31 -15.97 7.63
CA HIS A 13 -9.16 -15.18 8.49
C HIS A 13 -9.59 -13.91 7.75
N LYS A 14 -10.91 -13.69 7.71
CA LYS A 14 -11.52 -12.39 7.40
C LYS A 14 -10.91 -11.33 8.30
N ALA A 15 -10.05 -10.50 7.74
CA ALA A 15 -9.69 -9.23 8.36
C ALA A 15 -10.93 -8.34 8.32
N HIS A 16 -11.40 -7.97 9.52
CA HIS A 16 -12.35 -6.88 9.69
C HIS A 16 -11.70 -5.59 9.19
N SER A 17 -12.27 -4.98 8.15
CA SER A 17 -12.05 -3.57 7.83
C SER A 17 -12.56 -2.72 8.99
N ALA A 18 -11.63 -2.26 9.81
CA ALA A 18 -11.83 -1.08 10.64
C ALA A 18 -11.15 0.10 9.95
N ASN A 19 -11.90 1.20 9.85
CA ASN A 19 -11.49 2.50 9.33
C ASN A 19 -10.10 2.92 9.81
N GLU A 20 -9.20 3.22 8.87
CA GLU A 20 -8.04 4.07 9.12
C GLU A 20 -8.08 5.28 8.19
N ALA A 21 -8.67 6.35 8.72
CA ALA A 21 -8.34 7.69 8.29
C ALA A 21 -6.90 7.99 8.77
N HIS A 22 -6.06 8.37 7.83
CA HIS A 22 -4.92 9.28 7.99
C HIS A 22 -4.43 9.51 9.43
N THR A 23 -3.54 8.65 9.90
CA THR A 23 -2.52 9.04 10.87
C THR A 23 -1.19 8.60 10.32
N LYS A 24 -0.32 9.55 10.00
CA LYS A 24 1.10 9.32 9.72
C LYS A 24 1.74 8.91 11.05
N GLU A 25 1.51 7.69 11.51
CA GLU A 25 2.31 7.11 12.56
C GLU A 25 3.61 6.65 11.93
N SER A 26 4.65 7.43 12.18
CA SER A 26 6.01 6.96 12.14
C SER A 26 6.04 5.64 12.91
N LEU A 27 6.24 4.52 12.21
CA LEU A 27 6.63 3.23 12.78
C LEU A 27 7.99 3.41 13.44
N THR A 28 8.00 4.08 14.59
CA THR A 28 8.98 3.81 15.62
C THR A 28 8.78 2.36 15.95
N ILE A 29 9.65 1.51 15.41
CA ILE A 29 9.92 0.17 15.94
C ILE A 29 10.21 0.42 17.42
N VAL A 30 9.18 0.29 18.26
CA VAL A 30 9.33 0.29 19.71
C VAL A 30 10.07 -0.99 19.98
N SER A 31 11.41 -0.87 19.96
CA SER A 31 12.30 -1.89 20.50
C SER A 31 11.82 -2.09 21.93
N HIS A 32 11.10 -3.19 22.17
CA HIS A 32 10.84 -3.71 23.51
C HIS A 32 12.18 -4.21 24.06
N GLU A 33 13.13 -3.29 24.18
CA GLU A 33 14.35 -3.50 24.93
C GLU A 33 13.91 -3.48 26.38
N SER A 34 13.83 -4.68 26.97
CA SER A 34 13.54 -4.84 28.39
C SER A 34 14.36 -3.85 29.20
N ARG A 35 13.77 -3.18 30.19
CA ARG A 35 14.42 -2.18 31.06
C ARG A 35 15.82 -2.62 31.54
N THR A 36 16.00 -3.92 31.77
CA THR A 36 17.26 -4.54 32.16
C THR A 36 18.33 -4.48 31.07
N MET A 37 17.98 -4.69 29.80
CA MET A 37 18.91 -4.54 28.66
C MET A 37 19.29 -3.08 28.45
N ALA A 38 18.32 -2.16 28.55
CA ALA A 38 18.60 -0.72 28.43
C ALA A 38 19.59 -0.24 29.51
N LEU A 39 19.44 -0.71 30.76
CA LEU A 39 20.38 -0.42 31.84
C LEU A 39 21.75 -1.07 31.61
N ALA A 40 21.81 -2.33 31.16
CA ALA A 40 23.08 -2.99 30.85
C ALA A 40 23.84 -2.28 29.72
N ARG A 41 23.13 -1.80 28.70
CA ARG A 41 23.71 -1.06 27.58
C ARG A 41 24.19 0.33 28.02
N ALA A 42 23.41 1.03 28.83
CA ALA A 42 23.84 2.30 29.43
C ALA A 42 25.11 2.11 30.27
N ALA A 43 25.20 1.04 31.07
CA ALA A 43 26.39 0.71 31.84
C ALA A 43 27.61 0.40 30.95
N ALA A 44 27.41 -0.32 29.84
CA ALA A 44 28.48 -0.62 28.88
C ALA A 44 29.01 0.63 28.17
N VAL A 45 28.14 1.59 27.81
CA VAL A 45 28.54 2.86 27.19
C VAL A 45 29.34 3.74 28.16
N MET A 46 29.04 3.69 29.47
CA MET A 46 29.83 4.40 30.49
C MET A 46 31.23 3.79 30.71
N THR A 47 31.51 2.61 30.15
CA THR A 47 32.85 2.00 30.20
C THR A 47 33.66 2.19 28.91
N ALA A 48 33.16 2.95 27.93
CA ALA A 48 33.92 3.28 26.73
C ALA A 48 34.97 4.38 27.02
N PRO A 49 36.28 4.09 26.94
CA PRO A 49 37.32 5.05 27.28
C PRO A 49 37.59 5.97 26.08
N SER A 50 37.24 7.26 26.20
CA SER A 50 37.64 8.30 25.25
C SER A 50 38.85 9.07 25.77
N LYS A 51 40.05 8.49 25.64
CA LYS A 51 41.30 9.26 25.42
C LYS A 51 42.47 8.36 24.99
N PRO A 52 43.32 8.79 24.04
CA PRO A 52 44.34 7.95 23.43
C PRO A 52 45.69 8.02 24.17
N LEU A 53 46.49 6.97 23.94
CA LEU A 53 47.94 6.83 24.21
C LEU A 53 48.34 6.59 25.67
N SER A 54 48.22 5.33 26.09
CA SER A 54 49.15 4.70 27.04
C SER A 54 49.65 3.39 26.43
N PRO A 55 50.91 3.00 26.70
CA PRO A 55 51.54 1.85 26.05
C PRO A 55 50.70 0.60 26.31
N VAL A 56 50.61 -0.25 25.28
CA VAL A 56 49.93 -1.55 25.31
C VAL A 56 50.41 -2.34 26.53
N VAL A 57 49.69 -2.22 27.64
CA VAL A 57 49.79 -3.14 28.76
C VAL A 57 49.18 -4.41 28.22
N ALA A 58 50.04 -5.33 27.77
CA ALA A 58 49.65 -6.68 27.41
C ALA A 58 48.93 -7.25 28.64
N VAL A 59 47.60 -7.25 28.59
CA VAL A 59 46.77 -7.91 29.60
C VAL A 59 47.23 -9.37 29.58
N PRO A 60 47.87 -9.87 30.65
CA PRO A 60 48.37 -11.23 30.67
C PRO A 60 47.19 -12.14 30.40
N ILE A 61 47.24 -12.91 29.32
CA ILE A 61 46.22 -13.92 29.02
C ILE A 61 46.13 -14.78 30.29
N PRO A 62 45.00 -14.75 31.00
CA PRO A 62 44.90 -15.45 32.27
C PRO A 62 45.16 -16.93 31.99
N LYS A 63 46.22 -17.46 32.62
CA LYS A 63 46.54 -18.89 32.55
C LYS A 63 45.25 -19.64 32.92
N ILE A 64 44.84 -20.59 32.09
CA ILE A 64 43.62 -21.37 32.29
C ILE A 64 43.69 -22.03 33.67
N VAL A 65 43.02 -21.43 34.66
CA VAL A 65 42.97 -21.94 36.03
C VAL A 65 42.01 -23.12 36.02
N LYS A 66 42.53 -24.32 36.27
CA LYS A 66 41.69 -25.50 36.42
C LYS A 66 41.00 -25.42 37.79
N PRO A 67 39.66 -25.56 37.87
CA PRO A 67 38.96 -25.59 39.15
C PRO A 67 39.44 -26.80 39.96
N VAL A 68 40.03 -26.55 41.13
CA VAL A 68 40.68 -27.57 41.97
C VAL A 68 39.71 -28.11 43.01
N THR A 69 38.79 -27.26 43.48
CA THR A 69 37.80 -27.65 44.50
C THR A 69 36.48 -28.11 43.85
N PRO A 70 35.71 -29.02 44.49
CA PRO A 70 34.43 -29.48 43.96
C PRO A 70 33.41 -28.33 43.82
N ALA A 71 33.48 -27.32 44.69
CA ALA A 71 32.66 -26.13 44.58
C ALA A 71 32.99 -25.31 43.32
N GLU A 72 34.28 -25.10 43.04
CA GLU A 72 34.72 -24.44 41.80
C GLU A 72 34.28 -25.20 40.56
N GLN A 73 34.37 -26.54 40.58
CA GLN A 73 33.93 -27.38 39.47
C GLN A 73 32.42 -27.26 39.21
N TYR A 74 31.60 -27.22 40.27
CA TYR A 74 30.16 -27.00 40.16
C TYR A 74 29.83 -25.63 39.53
N TRP A 75 30.47 -24.56 40.00
CA TRP A 75 30.25 -23.23 39.46
C TRP A 75 30.76 -23.10 38.02
N ALA A 76 31.90 -23.69 37.70
CA ALA A 76 32.43 -23.72 36.33
C ALA A 76 31.51 -24.47 35.37
N ALA A 77 31.01 -25.65 35.76
CA ALA A 77 30.05 -26.40 34.97
C ALA A 77 28.76 -25.61 34.76
N ARG A 78 28.24 -24.98 35.83
CA ARG A 78 27.04 -24.14 35.75
C ARG A 78 27.25 -22.92 34.84
N ALA A 79 28.39 -22.25 34.93
CA ALA A 79 28.74 -21.13 34.06
C ALA A 79 28.80 -21.57 32.59
N LEU A 80 29.47 -22.69 32.29
CA LEU A 80 29.55 -23.25 30.94
C LEU A 80 28.16 -23.61 30.41
N THR A 81 27.30 -24.24 31.22
CA THR A 81 25.91 -24.53 30.79
C THR A 81 25.12 -23.25 30.51
N ALA A 82 25.32 -22.20 31.32
CA ALA A 82 24.65 -20.92 31.09
C ALA A 82 25.14 -20.26 29.79
N GLU A 83 26.44 -20.30 29.52
CA GLU A 83 27.02 -19.80 28.27
C GLU A 83 26.52 -20.59 27.06
N ALA A 84 26.46 -21.92 27.15
CA ALA A 84 25.92 -22.77 26.09
C ALA A 84 24.42 -22.52 25.84
N ILE A 85 23.62 -22.32 26.89
CA ILE A 85 22.19 -21.99 26.74
C ILE A 85 22.04 -20.58 26.13
N LEU A 86 22.87 -19.63 26.55
CA LEU A 86 22.84 -18.27 26.02
C LEU A 86 23.23 -18.25 24.55
N SER A 87 24.29 -18.97 24.15
CA SER A 87 24.75 -19.02 22.76
C SER A 87 23.69 -19.62 21.82
N VAL A 88 22.98 -20.65 22.26
CA VAL A 88 21.86 -21.23 21.51
C VAL A 88 20.71 -20.21 21.37
N LYS A 89 20.38 -19.50 22.45
CA LYS A 89 19.32 -18.47 22.40
C LYS A 89 19.67 -17.30 21.49
N THR A 90 20.92 -16.83 21.54
CA THR A 90 21.37 -15.73 20.69
C THR A 90 21.37 -16.14 19.23
N GLN A 91 21.88 -17.33 18.91
CA GLN A 91 21.87 -17.86 17.55
C GLN A 91 20.43 -18.00 17.02
N HIS A 92 19.53 -18.62 17.79
CA HIS A 92 18.13 -18.76 17.39
C HIS A 92 17.44 -17.42 17.16
N HIS A 93 17.74 -16.41 17.99
CA HIS A 93 17.19 -15.08 17.83
C HIS A 93 17.70 -14.39 16.54
N GLU A 94 18.98 -14.59 16.19
CA GLU A 94 19.53 -14.13 14.92
C GLU A 94 18.88 -14.82 13.72
N GLU A 95 18.67 -16.14 13.80
CA GLU A 95 17.96 -16.90 12.77
C GLU A 95 16.53 -16.39 12.56
N ILE A 96 15.78 -16.13 13.63
CA ILE A 96 14.43 -15.55 13.53
C ILE A 96 14.49 -14.17 12.86
N LYS A 97 15.45 -13.33 13.23
CA LYS A 97 15.61 -12.00 12.61
C LYS A 97 15.91 -12.10 11.12
N MET A 98 16.81 -12.99 10.73
CA MET A 98 17.13 -13.22 9.32
C MET A 98 15.90 -13.69 8.54
N LEU A 99 15.13 -14.64 9.08
CA LEU A 99 13.90 -15.12 8.46
C LEU A 99 12.85 -14.02 8.31
N ALA A 100 12.70 -13.15 9.33
CA ALA A 100 11.77 -12.03 9.27
C ALA A 100 12.12 -11.05 8.14
N VAL A 101 13.40 -10.71 7.97
CA VAL A 101 13.87 -9.83 6.88
C VAL A 101 13.64 -10.47 5.50
N VAL A 102 13.88 -11.77 5.36
CA VAL A 102 13.63 -12.50 4.10
C VAL A 102 12.14 -12.52 3.76
N GLU A 103 11.26 -12.71 4.75
CA GLU A 103 9.83 -12.68 4.50
C GLU A 103 9.33 -11.27 4.15
N GLU A 104 9.82 -10.24 4.84
CA GLU A 104 9.45 -8.85 4.57
C GLU A 104 9.89 -8.41 3.17
N THR A 105 11.10 -8.77 2.75
CA THR A 105 11.58 -8.52 1.38
C THR A 105 10.73 -9.25 0.34
N LYS A 106 10.29 -10.48 0.62
CA LYS A 106 9.37 -11.20 -0.29
C LYS A 106 8.01 -10.52 -0.39
N ARG A 107 7.41 -10.14 0.75
CA ARG A 107 6.12 -9.45 0.78
C ARG A 107 6.17 -8.11 0.03
N THR A 108 7.25 -7.34 0.21
CA THR A 108 7.41 -6.07 -0.52
C THR A 108 7.56 -6.28 -2.03
N GLN A 109 8.22 -7.35 -2.48
CA GLN A 109 8.28 -7.73 -3.90
C GLN A 109 6.90 -8.11 -4.45
N GLU A 110 6.14 -8.93 -3.73
CA GLU A 110 4.78 -9.33 -4.14
C GLU A 110 3.85 -8.10 -4.25
N VAL A 111 3.91 -7.18 -3.29
CA VAL A 111 3.16 -5.92 -3.33
C VAL A 111 3.59 -5.05 -4.51
N ALA A 112 4.89 -4.92 -4.76
CA ALA A 112 5.40 -4.15 -5.89
C ALA A 112 4.93 -4.74 -7.23
N GLN A 113 4.92 -6.07 -7.36
CA GLN A 113 4.43 -6.76 -8.56
C GLN A 113 2.94 -6.49 -8.79
N VAL A 114 2.12 -6.60 -7.75
CA VAL A 114 0.68 -6.31 -7.84
C VAL A 114 0.45 -4.84 -8.23
N ASN A 115 1.18 -3.90 -7.64
CA ASN A 115 1.09 -2.49 -7.98
C ASN A 115 1.45 -2.23 -9.45
N GLN A 116 2.51 -2.84 -9.98
CA GLN A 116 2.87 -2.73 -11.39
C GLN A 116 1.75 -3.23 -12.32
N MET A 117 1.07 -4.32 -11.95
CA MET A 117 -0.09 -4.81 -12.71
C MET A 117 -1.24 -3.81 -12.69
N HIS A 118 -1.54 -3.19 -11.55
CA HIS A 118 -2.57 -2.16 -11.44
C HIS A 118 -2.24 -0.91 -12.25
N GLU A 119 -1.01 -0.40 -12.16
CA GLU A 119 -0.56 0.76 -12.94
C GLU A 119 -0.71 0.53 -14.45
N SER A 120 -0.34 -0.66 -14.94
CA SER A 120 -0.45 -0.98 -16.36
C SER A 120 -1.90 -0.93 -16.87
N ARG A 121 -2.85 -1.40 -16.05
CA ARG A 121 -4.28 -1.36 -16.36
C ARG A 121 -4.81 0.07 -16.27
N GLN A 122 -4.40 0.82 -15.25
CA GLN A 122 -4.80 2.20 -15.05
C GLN A 122 -4.36 3.09 -16.21
N ARG A 123 -3.11 2.95 -16.71
CA ARG A 123 -2.63 3.70 -17.88
C ARG A 123 -3.44 3.39 -19.14
N ARG A 124 -3.87 2.14 -19.33
CA ARG A 124 -4.74 1.77 -20.47
C ARG A 124 -6.11 2.41 -20.36
N LEU A 125 -6.72 2.38 -19.17
CA LEU A 125 -8.00 3.02 -18.92
C LEU A 125 -7.91 4.54 -19.08
N GLU A 126 -6.83 5.15 -18.60
CA GLU A 126 -6.55 6.58 -18.75
C GLU A 126 -6.40 6.95 -20.23
N ALA A 127 -5.64 6.18 -21.01
CA ALA A 127 -5.49 6.39 -22.45
C ALA A 127 -6.82 6.30 -23.20
N ILE A 128 -7.66 5.29 -22.89
CA ILE A 128 -9.00 5.14 -23.49
C ILE A 128 -9.91 6.30 -23.06
N ALA A 129 -9.87 6.71 -21.79
CA ALA A 129 -10.66 7.83 -21.28
C ALA A 129 -10.28 9.15 -21.97
N ILE A 130 -8.99 9.42 -22.14
CA ILE A 130 -8.50 10.60 -22.87
C ILE A 130 -8.93 10.55 -24.33
N ALA A 131 -8.79 9.41 -25.02
CA ALA A 131 -9.22 9.25 -26.41
C ALA A 131 -10.74 9.45 -26.59
N LEU A 132 -11.55 8.97 -25.64
CA LEU A 132 -13.00 9.15 -25.67
C LEU A 132 -13.37 10.62 -25.40
N LEU A 133 -12.70 11.26 -24.46
CA LEU A 133 -12.91 12.69 -24.16
C LEU A 133 -12.56 13.57 -25.38
N THR A 134 -11.43 13.31 -26.04
CA THR A 134 -11.03 14.07 -27.24
C THR A 134 -11.98 13.82 -28.41
N ALA A 135 -12.43 12.59 -28.63
CA ALA A 135 -13.43 12.26 -29.64
C ALA A 135 -14.77 12.96 -29.37
N LEU A 136 -15.23 13.02 -28.11
CA LEU A 136 -16.45 13.73 -27.72
C LEU A 136 -16.35 15.23 -28.01
N VAL A 137 -15.24 15.86 -27.62
CA VAL A 137 -15.00 17.28 -27.90
C VAL A 137 -14.96 17.55 -29.40
N GLY A 138 -14.29 16.70 -30.19
CA GLY A 138 -14.24 16.79 -31.65
C GLY A 138 -15.62 16.64 -32.30
N LEU A 139 -16.44 15.70 -31.83
CA LEU A 139 -17.82 15.51 -32.28
C LEU A 139 -18.65 16.77 -32.05
N VAL A 140 -18.58 17.36 -30.85
CA VAL A 140 -19.35 18.58 -30.57
C VAL A 140 -18.85 19.74 -31.43
N ALA A 141 -17.54 19.92 -31.58
CA ALA A 141 -16.99 20.95 -32.47
C ALA A 141 -17.48 20.77 -33.92
N PHE A 142 -17.50 19.53 -34.43
CA PHE A 142 -18.03 19.20 -35.75
C PHE A 142 -19.53 19.51 -35.88
N LEU A 143 -20.33 19.15 -34.87
CA LEU A 143 -21.77 19.44 -34.82
C LEU A 143 -22.08 20.93 -34.68
N LEU A 144 -21.19 21.73 -34.10
CA LEU A 144 -21.33 23.19 -34.05
C LEU A 144 -20.92 23.86 -35.37
N TYR A 145 -20.00 23.25 -36.13
CA TYR A 145 -19.50 23.78 -37.40
C TYR A 145 -20.39 23.47 -38.61
N THR A 146 -20.98 22.27 -38.65
CA THR A 146 -21.84 21.81 -39.77
C THR A 146 -23.21 22.50 -39.96
N PRO A 147 -23.92 23.06 -38.96
CA PRO A 147 -25.29 23.56 -39.13
C PRO A 147 -25.40 24.88 -39.91
N GLN A 148 -24.29 25.47 -40.39
CA GLN A 148 -24.34 26.61 -41.30
C GLN A 148 -24.60 26.20 -42.77
N ALA A 149 -24.31 24.96 -43.18
CA ALA A 149 -24.39 24.56 -44.58
C ALA A 149 -25.77 24.05 -45.04
N ASN A 150 -26.62 23.58 -44.13
CA ASN A 150 -27.91 22.95 -44.47
C ASN A 150 -29.08 23.58 -43.69
N ARG A 151 -29.41 24.85 -43.99
CA ARG A 151 -30.71 25.42 -43.60
C ARG A 151 -31.78 24.98 -44.60
N SER A 152 -32.26 23.75 -44.48
CA SER A 152 -33.57 23.37 -45.05
C SER A 152 -34.58 23.17 -43.91
N PRO A 153 -35.72 23.89 -43.90
CA PRO A 153 -36.72 23.77 -42.86
C PRO A 153 -37.64 22.58 -43.15
N ALA A 154 -37.47 21.46 -42.46
CA ALA A 154 -38.42 20.34 -42.54
C ALA A 154 -38.81 19.83 -41.14
N ARG A 155 -39.77 20.54 -40.59
CA ARG A 155 -40.91 20.09 -39.78
C ARG A 155 -41.07 18.56 -39.65
N GLN A 156 -40.77 17.99 -38.49
CA GLN A 156 -41.64 17.01 -37.79
C GLN A 156 -40.99 16.47 -36.50
N SER A 157 -41.55 16.87 -35.36
CA SER A 157 -41.31 16.24 -34.06
C SER A 157 -42.07 14.92 -33.97
N ARG A 158 -41.38 13.82 -33.69
CA ARG A 158 -41.99 12.62 -33.13
C ARG A 158 -41.43 12.41 -31.74
N SER A 159 -42.30 12.51 -30.74
CA SER A 159 -42.02 12.24 -29.33
C SER A 159 -41.70 10.75 -29.15
N VAL A 160 -40.51 10.45 -28.64
CA VAL A 160 -40.14 9.08 -28.25
C VAL A 160 -40.25 9.00 -26.74
N HIS A 161 -41.25 8.26 -26.25
CA HIS A 161 -41.38 7.95 -24.83
C HIS A 161 -40.33 6.90 -24.45
N PHE A 162 -39.45 7.24 -23.50
CA PHE A 162 -38.56 6.30 -22.86
C PHE A 162 -39.30 5.60 -21.71
N THR A 163 -39.65 4.33 -21.90
CA THR A 163 -39.95 3.43 -20.80
C THR A 163 -38.64 3.03 -20.14
N ILE A 164 -38.44 3.47 -18.91
CA ILE A 164 -37.37 3.00 -18.03
C ILE A 164 -37.72 1.56 -17.68
N PRO A 165 -37.00 0.54 -18.17
CA PRO A 165 -37.19 -0.79 -17.64
C PRO A 165 -36.76 -0.72 -16.18
N ILE A 166 -37.72 -1.01 -15.30
CA ILE A 166 -37.55 -1.08 -13.85
C ILE A 166 -36.44 -2.10 -13.61
N LEU A 167 -35.22 -1.61 -13.40
CA LEU A 167 -34.11 -2.43 -12.97
C LEU A 167 -34.50 -3.00 -11.61
N SER A 168 -34.62 -4.31 -11.62
CA SER A 168 -34.68 -5.23 -10.49
C SER A 168 -34.13 -4.68 -9.17
N PRO A 169 -34.81 -4.90 -8.03
CA PRO A 169 -34.38 -4.45 -6.69
C PRO A 169 -33.06 -5.09 -6.20
N PHE A 170 -32.39 -5.91 -7.02
CA PHE A 170 -31.11 -6.52 -6.71
C PHE A 170 -29.89 -5.78 -7.27
N ALA A 171 -30.06 -4.67 -8.00
CA ALA A 171 -28.94 -3.87 -8.49
C ALA A 171 -28.29 -2.96 -7.40
N SER A 172 -28.90 -2.86 -6.21
CA SER A 172 -28.51 -1.89 -5.18
C SER A 172 -27.46 -2.35 -4.16
N VAL A 173 -26.90 -3.57 -4.27
CA VAL A 173 -26.04 -4.15 -3.19
C VAL A 173 -24.54 -4.15 -3.53
N VAL A 174 -24.09 -3.35 -4.51
CA VAL A 174 -22.65 -3.25 -4.89
C VAL A 174 -22.11 -1.80 -4.85
N GLU A 175 -22.88 -0.82 -4.36
CA GLU A 175 -22.55 0.61 -4.55
C GLU A 175 -21.64 1.26 -3.51
N HIS A 176 -21.22 0.58 -2.44
CA HIS A 176 -20.52 1.28 -1.35
C HIS A 176 -19.00 1.42 -1.49
N GLU A 177 -18.34 0.78 -2.47
CA GLU A 177 -16.87 0.81 -2.55
C GLU A 177 -16.27 1.43 -3.82
N SER A 178 -17.06 1.61 -4.89
CA SER A 178 -16.58 2.23 -6.16
C SER A 178 -16.85 3.74 -6.27
N SER A 179 -17.55 4.33 -5.30
CA SER A 179 -18.18 5.66 -5.42
C SER A 179 -17.17 6.83 -5.41
N VAL A 180 -16.01 6.69 -4.74
CA VAL A 180 -15.05 7.81 -4.62
C VAL A 180 -14.28 8.06 -5.91
N ILE A 181 -13.95 7.01 -6.69
CA ILE A 181 -13.36 7.20 -8.03
C ILE A 181 -14.41 7.77 -9.00
N GLY A 182 -15.67 7.36 -8.86
CA GLY A 182 -16.78 7.84 -9.70
C GLY A 182 -17.03 9.35 -9.56
N THR A 183 -16.99 9.88 -8.34
CA THR A 183 -17.33 11.30 -8.08
C THR A 183 -16.39 12.29 -8.76
N LYS A 184 -15.07 12.05 -8.75
CA LYS A 184 -14.11 12.95 -9.43
C LYS A 184 -14.34 12.97 -10.95
N ILE A 185 -14.52 11.80 -11.56
CA ILE A 185 -14.78 11.68 -13.00
C ILE A 185 -16.14 12.31 -13.33
N LEU A 186 -17.16 12.07 -12.51
CA LEU A 186 -18.49 12.65 -12.65
C LEU A 186 -18.45 14.18 -12.58
N THR A 187 -17.68 14.77 -11.65
CA THR A 187 -17.53 16.23 -11.57
C THR A 187 -16.91 16.82 -12.83
N VAL A 188 -15.90 16.16 -13.43
CA VAL A 188 -15.30 16.61 -14.70
C VAL A 188 -16.30 16.53 -15.85
N ILE A 189 -17.10 15.47 -15.92
CA ILE A 189 -18.16 15.32 -16.94
C ILE A 189 -19.25 16.39 -16.78
N ILE A 190 -19.67 16.67 -15.55
CA ILE A 190 -20.66 17.71 -15.26
C ILE A 190 -20.11 19.09 -15.65
N LEU A 191 -18.86 19.39 -15.30
CA LEU A 191 -18.24 20.67 -15.64
C LEU A 191 -18.09 20.83 -17.15
N ALA A 192 -17.61 19.79 -17.85
CA ALA A 192 -17.49 19.78 -19.30
C ALA A 192 -18.86 19.97 -19.98
N SER A 193 -19.90 19.28 -19.50
CA SER A 193 -21.26 19.40 -20.04
C SER A 193 -21.86 20.79 -19.77
N ALA A 194 -21.59 21.41 -18.62
CA ALA A 194 -22.02 22.77 -18.31
C ALA A 194 -21.37 23.82 -19.23
N VAL A 195 -20.06 23.71 -19.49
CA VAL A 195 -19.33 24.61 -20.42
C VAL A 195 -19.87 24.46 -21.84
N LEU A 196 -20.11 23.23 -22.28
CA LEU A 196 -20.71 22.92 -23.57
C LEU A 196 -22.12 23.51 -23.69
N ALA A 197 -22.98 23.29 -22.69
CA ALA A 197 -24.32 23.84 -22.65
C ALA A 197 -24.31 25.37 -22.72
N TYR A 198 -23.39 26.01 -21.99
CA TYR A 198 -23.21 27.46 -22.04
C TYR A 198 -22.77 27.95 -23.42
N GLY A 199 -21.81 27.27 -24.06
CA GLY A 199 -21.35 27.59 -25.42
C GLY A 199 -22.48 27.49 -26.44
N CYS A 200 -23.26 26.41 -26.40
CA CYS A 200 -24.45 26.21 -27.24
C CYS A 200 -25.50 27.31 -27.01
N PHE A 201 -25.79 27.63 -25.75
CA PHE A 201 -26.76 28.67 -25.40
C PHE A 201 -26.30 30.05 -25.88
N ARG A 202 -25.03 30.38 -25.68
CA ARG A 202 -24.46 31.66 -26.10
C ARG A 202 -24.40 31.80 -27.62
N PHE A 203 -24.04 30.73 -28.34
CA PHE A 203 -24.10 30.70 -29.80
C PHE A 203 -25.53 30.90 -30.31
N TRP A 204 -26.50 30.20 -29.70
CA TRP A 204 -27.92 30.33 -30.05
C TRP A 204 -28.44 31.75 -29.84
N MET A 205 -28.12 32.37 -28.70
CA MET A 205 -28.48 33.77 -28.42
C MET A 205 -27.85 34.74 -29.42
N ALA A 206 -26.55 34.61 -29.69
CA ALA A 206 -25.85 35.48 -30.65
C ALA A 206 -26.45 35.36 -32.07
N HIS A 207 -26.86 34.17 -32.47
CA HIS A 207 -27.45 33.97 -33.80
C HIS A 207 -28.91 34.41 -33.90
N ARG A 208 -29.64 34.49 -32.78
CA ARG A 208 -31.02 34.99 -32.74
C ARG A 208 -31.13 36.51 -32.71
N LEU A 209 -30.18 37.21 -32.09
CA LEU A 209 -30.19 38.68 -32.02
C LEU A 209 -29.66 39.38 -33.29
N GLY A 210 -29.01 38.65 -34.19
CA GLY A 210 -28.48 39.19 -35.46
C GLY A 210 -29.44 39.16 -36.65
N ARG A 211 -30.71 38.80 -36.44
CA ARG A 211 -31.82 38.99 -37.40
C ARG A 211 -32.84 39.92 -36.79
#